data_AF-A0A3M2AEJ9-F1
#
_entry.id   AF-A0A3M2AEJ9-F1
#
_cell.length_a   1.000
_cell.length_b   1.000
_cell.length_c   1.000
_cell.angle_alpha   90.00
_cell.angle_beta   90.00
_cell.angle_gamma   90.00
#
_symmetry.space_group_name_H-M   'P 1'
#
loop_
_entity.id
_entity.type
_entity.pdbx_description
1 polymer ?
#
loop_
_entity_poly.entity_id
_entity_poly.type
_entity_poly.pdbx_seq_one_letter_code
_entity_poly.pdbx_strand_id
1 'polypeptide(L)'
;MGLRPGHVRVAGLALGVSLGAACVPNLDNAIACGDGYVDKEAGEACDPLVPASYEGACRDTPWPMGTASCDPQTCQIRNGFEDCAACGDGKVDEGEECDDGAPVLVTCPDGSPQVVCQDCRLRYDLCPTCGNGVLDEGEECEWNVSGDLVFPAACTELESPFAKPYTSGVATRCGKDCRYVQNTCGFCGDGELDQMWVLPDNVVLLPEVCDGEAADPAELEAFCRKVCTGTVLGSAVFECNWACNASCSGFVEPPPDDEGCCLARDEPCPLGPNDPYPCCIELEDPQAEACSERFGPLGLGWYCN
;
A
#
# COMPACT_ATOMS: atom_id res chain seq x y z
N MET A 1 84.34 -22.82 36.41
CA MET A 1 83.29 -23.86 36.35
C MET A 1 83.57 -24.71 35.11
N GLY A 2 84.21 -25.87 35.10
CA GLY A 2 84.60 -26.80 36.16
C GLY A 2 83.81 -28.11 36.07
N LEU A 3 84.30 -29.08 35.26
CA LEU A 3 84.09 -30.55 35.34
C LEU A 3 82.65 -31.04 35.00
N ARG A 4 82.36 -32.20 34.38
CA ARG A 4 83.07 -33.38 33.84
C ARG A 4 82.05 -34.20 33.00
N PRO A 5 82.49 -35.13 32.13
CA PRO A 5 81.62 -35.95 31.30
C PRO A 5 81.14 -37.21 32.05
N GLY A 6 79.87 -37.58 31.87
CA GLY A 6 79.29 -38.83 32.35
C GLY A 6 79.15 -39.84 31.22
N HIS A 7 79.92 -40.92 31.29
CA HIS A 7 79.75 -42.11 30.48
C HIS A 7 78.45 -42.83 30.84
N VAL A 8 77.62 -43.13 29.84
CA VAL A 8 76.63 -44.22 29.93
C VAL A 8 76.88 -45.18 28.79
N ARG A 9 77.36 -46.38 29.14
CA ARG A 9 77.34 -47.56 28.29
C ARG A 9 75.96 -48.20 28.46
N VAL A 10 75.22 -48.40 27.37
CA VAL A 10 74.12 -49.38 27.35
C VAL A 10 74.46 -50.44 26.31
N ALA A 11 74.32 -51.67 26.77
CA ALA A 11 74.71 -52.91 26.14
C ALA A 11 73.90 -53.16 24.87
N GLY A 12 74.57 -53.81 23.91
CA GLY A 12 73.92 -54.38 22.75
C GLY A 12 72.92 -55.45 23.18
N LEU A 13 71.70 -55.35 22.63
CA LEU A 13 70.77 -56.45 22.60
C LEU A 13 70.74 -57.01 21.18
N ALA A 14 70.86 -58.33 21.13
CA ALA A 14 71.07 -59.12 19.94
C ALA A 14 69.89 -59.06 18.97
N LEU A 15 70.26 -59.13 17.69
CA LEU A 15 69.42 -59.42 16.53
C LEU A 15 68.48 -60.61 16.79
N GLY A 16 67.19 -60.32 16.94
CA GLY A 16 66.11 -61.26 16.71
C GLY A 16 65.47 -60.94 15.36
N VAL A 17 66.01 -61.51 14.27
CA VAL A 17 65.34 -61.51 12.96
C VAL A 17 64.21 -62.53 13.04
N SER A 18 63.06 -62.10 13.54
CA SER A 18 61.80 -62.78 13.29
C SER A 18 61.37 -62.43 11.87
N LEU A 19 61.47 -63.41 10.97
CA LEU A 19 60.80 -63.44 9.67
C LEU A 19 59.28 -63.42 9.91
N GLY A 20 58.75 -62.25 10.26
CA GLY A 20 57.34 -61.98 10.09
C GLY A 20 57.09 -61.98 8.59
N ALA A 21 56.24 -62.89 8.13
CA ALA A 21 55.63 -62.75 6.82
C ALA A 21 55.06 -61.33 6.75
N ALA A 22 55.74 -60.45 6.02
CA ALA A 22 55.22 -59.14 5.72
C ALA A 22 53.96 -59.41 4.90
N CYS A 23 52.80 -59.32 5.55
CA CYS A 23 51.59 -58.96 4.85
C CYS A 23 51.90 -57.59 4.27
N VAL A 24 52.38 -57.56 3.03
CA VAL A 24 52.19 -56.39 2.18
C VAL A 24 50.67 -56.30 2.12
N PRO A 25 50.02 -55.33 2.79
CA PRO A 25 48.61 -55.12 2.52
C PRO A 25 48.55 -54.90 1.02
N ASN A 26 47.88 -55.79 0.31
CA ASN A 26 47.28 -55.37 -0.95
C ASN A 26 46.36 -54.25 -0.51
N LEU A 27 46.82 -53.00 -0.64
CA LEU A 27 45.89 -51.90 -0.73
C LEU A 27 45.08 -52.26 -1.97
N ASP A 28 43.89 -52.81 -1.73
CA ASP A 28 42.92 -52.98 -2.79
C ASP A 28 42.67 -51.57 -3.32
N ASN A 29 43.18 -51.29 -4.53
CA ASN A 29 42.85 -50.10 -5.32
C ASN A 29 41.38 -50.20 -5.77
N ALA A 30 40.48 -50.25 -4.80
CA ALA A 30 39.05 -50.18 -5.00
C ALA A 30 38.62 -48.72 -4.92
N ILE A 31 37.61 -48.35 -5.72
CA ILE A 31 37.00 -47.02 -5.67
C ILE A 31 36.47 -46.76 -4.25
N ALA A 32 36.88 -45.64 -3.65
CA ALA A 32 36.64 -45.23 -2.27
C ALA A 32 36.15 -43.77 -2.20
N CYS A 33 35.01 -43.49 -2.82
CA CYS A 33 34.46 -42.13 -2.86
C CYS A 33 34.19 -41.53 -1.48
N GLY A 34 34.76 -40.35 -1.24
CA GLY A 34 34.56 -39.55 -0.03
C GLY A 34 35.54 -39.90 1.08
N ASP A 35 36.71 -40.46 0.75
CA ASP A 35 37.77 -40.73 1.72
C ASP A 35 38.75 -39.54 1.88
N GLY A 36 38.60 -38.51 1.04
CA GLY A 36 39.43 -37.31 1.04
C GLY A 36 40.65 -37.38 0.12
N TYR A 37 40.73 -38.40 -0.75
CA TYR A 37 41.78 -38.59 -1.74
C TYR A 37 41.17 -38.92 -3.11
N VAL A 38 41.91 -38.65 -4.20
CA VAL A 38 41.49 -39.02 -5.55
C VAL A 38 42.42 -40.10 -6.08
N ASP A 39 41.97 -41.34 -6.04
CA ASP A 39 42.75 -42.52 -6.43
C ASP A 39 42.59 -42.84 -7.91
N LYS A 40 43.42 -42.20 -8.74
CA LYS A 40 43.41 -42.38 -10.20
C LYS A 40 43.67 -43.82 -10.64
N GLU A 41 44.42 -44.57 -9.84
CA GLU A 41 44.77 -45.97 -10.10
C GLU A 41 43.59 -46.92 -9.84
N ALA A 42 42.64 -46.51 -9.01
CA ALA A 42 41.35 -47.16 -8.79
C ALA A 42 40.27 -46.71 -9.79
N GLY A 43 40.56 -45.70 -10.62
CA GLY A 43 39.63 -45.18 -11.64
C GLY A 43 38.79 -43.97 -11.19
N GLU A 44 39.16 -43.32 -10.09
CA GLU A 44 38.48 -42.12 -9.61
C GLU A 44 38.84 -40.88 -10.44
N ALA A 45 37.81 -40.12 -10.82
CA ALA A 45 37.98 -38.83 -11.47
C ALA A 45 37.93 -37.66 -10.46
N CYS A 46 37.23 -37.84 -9.34
CA CYS A 46 37.04 -36.84 -8.28
C CYS A 46 36.75 -37.51 -6.93
N ASP A 47 36.78 -36.71 -5.86
CA ASP A 47 36.35 -37.12 -4.51
C ASP A 47 35.44 -36.04 -3.89
N PRO A 48 34.26 -36.39 -3.32
CA PRO A 48 33.32 -35.45 -2.71
C PRO A 48 33.87 -34.62 -1.53
N LEU A 49 34.90 -35.09 -0.82
CA LEU A 49 35.60 -34.35 0.23
C LEU A 49 36.80 -33.54 -0.28
N VAL A 50 37.09 -33.60 -1.58
CA VAL A 50 38.14 -32.81 -2.24
C VAL A 50 37.53 -31.95 -3.36
N PRO A 51 36.86 -30.82 -3.03
CA PRO A 51 36.17 -29.99 -4.03
C PRO A 51 37.06 -29.52 -5.20
N ALA A 52 38.33 -29.22 -4.92
CA ALA A 52 39.31 -28.85 -5.93
C ALA A 52 39.51 -29.91 -7.05
N SER A 53 39.06 -31.15 -6.84
CA SER A 53 39.11 -32.22 -7.85
C SER A 53 38.04 -32.08 -8.94
N TYR A 54 36.95 -31.37 -8.70
CA TYR A 54 35.83 -31.26 -9.66
C TYR A 54 35.33 -29.83 -9.90
N GLU A 55 35.57 -28.85 -9.02
CA GLU A 55 35.07 -27.46 -9.15
C GLU A 55 35.44 -26.76 -10.48
N GLY A 56 36.53 -27.18 -11.14
CA GLY A 56 36.94 -26.64 -12.44
C GLY A 56 36.32 -27.33 -13.66
N ALA A 57 35.58 -28.41 -13.47
CA ALA A 57 35.19 -29.30 -14.57
C ALA A 57 34.10 -28.73 -15.50
N CYS A 58 33.42 -27.66 -15.10
CA CYS A 58 32.48 -26.95 -15.97
C CYS A 58 33.18 -26.06 -17.01
N ARG A 59 34.45 -25.67 -16.81
CA ARG A 59 35.16 -24.67 -17.66
C ARG A 59 35.22 -25.02 -19.15
N ASP A 60 35.26 -26.31 -19.46
CA ASP A 60 35.35 -26.82 -20.84
C ASP A 60 33.99 -27.29 -21.40
N THR A 61 32.90 -27.01 -20.67
CA THR A 61 31.54 -27.29 -21.09
C THR A 61 30.89 -26.05 -21.71
N PRO A 62 29.72 -26.16 -22.35
CA PRO A 62 28.93 -25.00 -22.77
C PRO A 62 28.55 -24.04 -21.62
N TRP A 63 28.62 -24.50 -20.36
CA TRP A 63 28.23 -23.77 -19.16
C TRP A 63 29.43 -23.56 -18.22
N PRO A 64 30.40 -22.70 -18.59
CA PRO A 64 31.68 -22.57 -17.89
C PRO A 64 31.61 -21.93 -16.50
N MET A 65 30.45 -21.42 -16.11
CA MET A 65 30.23 -20.67 -14.88
C MET A 65 29.60 -21.49 -13.75
N GLY A 66 29.01 -22.66 -14.05
CA GLY A 66 28.46 -23.53 -13.00
C GLY A 66 29.53 -24.26 -12.18
N THR A 67 29.05 -25.02 -11.21
CA THR A 67 29.89 -25.79 -10.29
C THR A 67 29.60 -27.27 -10.44
N ALA A 68 30.51 -28.00 -11.08
CA ALA A 68 30.38 -29.44 -11.23
C ALA A 68 30.31 -30.12 -9.85
N SER A 69 29.81 -31.34 -9.82
CA SER A 69 29.75 -32.15 -8.60
C SER A 69 30.48 -33.47 -8.78
N CYS A 70 30.84 -34.14 -7.68
CA CYS A 70 31.38 -35.49 -7.71
C CYS A 70 30.29 -36.50 -7.35
N ASP A 71 30.08 -37.52 -8.17
CA ASP A 71 29.14 -38.59 -7.86
C ASP A 71 29.66 -39.42 -6.67
N PRO A 72 28.94 -39.48 -5.54
CA PRO A 72 29.43 -40.11 -4.31
C PRO A 72 29.42 -41.66 -4.36
N GLN A 73 28.93 -42.27 -5.43
CA GLN A 73 28.91 -43.72 -5.61
C GLN A 73 29.94 -44.19 -6.63
N THR A 74 30.23 -43.36 -7.63
CA THR A 74 31.07 -43.75 -8.78
C THR A 74 32.38 -42.96 -8.90
N CYS A 75 32.56 -41.89 -8.10
CA CYS A 75 33.72 -40.99 -8.13
C CYS A 75 33.94 -40.38 -9.52
N GLN A 76 32.86 -40.26 -10.29
CA GLN A 76 32.88 -39.62 -11.59
C GLN A 76 32.43 -38.18 -11.45
N ILE A 77 33.09 -37.30 -12.21
CA ILE A 77 32.70 -35.90 -12.30
C ILE A 77 31.35 -35.84 -13.00
N ARG A 78 30.41 -35.16 -12.37
CA ARG A 78 29.13 -34.76 -12.96
C ARG A 78 29.24 -33.29 -13.36
N ASN A 79 29.37 -33.05 -14.65
CA ASN A 79 29.48 -31.74 -15.27
C ASN A 79 28.48 -31.59 -16.43
N GLY A 80 27.34 -32.27 -16.29
CA GLY A 80 26.24 -32.16 -17.25
C GLY A 80 25.50 -30.84 -17.10
N PHE A 81 24.45 -30.67 -17.90
CA PHE A 81 23.56 -29.52 -17.81
C PHE A 81 23.06 -29.30 -16.37
N GLU A 82 22.61 -30.35 -15.67
CA GLU A 82 22.07 -30.25 -14.31
C GLU A 82 23.10 -29.81 -13.23
N ASP A 83 24.40 -29.95 -13.49
CA ASP A 83 25.46 -29.53 -12.55
C ASP A 83 26.12 -28.21 -12.96
N CYS A 84 26.24 -27.95 -14.27
CA CYS A 84 26.99 -26.82 -14.81
C CYS A 84 26.12 -25.67 -15.32
N ALA A 85 24.86 -25.90 -15.69
CA ALA A 85 23.92 -24.80 -15.91
C ALA A 85 23.51 -24.29 -14.52
N ALA A 86 24.01 -23.12 -14.17
CA ALA A 86 23.85 -22.56 -12.84
C ALA A 86 23.04 -21.28 -12.92
N CYS A 87 22.00 -21.22 -12.11
CA CYS A 87 21.27 -20.00 -11.92
C CYS A 87 22.18 -18.89 -11.39
N GLY A 88 22.16 -17.75 -12.06
CA GLY A 88 22.96 -16.58 -11.69
C GLY A 88 24.28 -16.47 -12.44
N ASP A 89 24.45 -17.17 -13.56
CA ASP A 89 25.64 -17.10 -14.39
C ASP A 89 25.63 -15.95 -15.42
N GLY A 90 24.53 -15.21 -15.46
CA GLY A 90 24.31 -14.07 -16.34
C GLY A 90 23.67 -14.43 -17.69
N LYS A 91 23.23 -15.68 -17.89
CA LYS A 91 22.53 -16.14 -19.08
C LYS A 91 21.36 -17.05 -18.70
N VAL A 92 20.28 -16.98 -19.47
CA VAL A 92 19.14 -17.90 -19.30
C VAL A 92 19.43 -19.17 -20.10
N ASP A 93 19.62 -20.30 -19.41
CA ASP A 93 19.94 -21.61 -19.97
C ASP A 93 18.69 -22.47 -20.28
N GLU A 94 18.88 -23.61 -20.97
CA GLU A 94 17.77 -24.49 -21.41
C GLU A 94 17.04 -25.16 -20.23
N GLY A 95 15.94 -24.56 -19.76
CA GLY A 95 15.14 -25.07 -18.63
C GLY A 95 14.98 -24.05 -17.51
N GLU A 96 15.68 -22.92 -17.61
CA GLU A 96 15.51 -21.73 -16.78
C GLU A 96 14.47 -20.79 -17.42
N GLU A 97 13.70 -20.08 -16.59
CA GLU A 97 12.80 -19.00 -17.06
C GLU A 97 13.49 -17.63 -17.02
N CYS A 98 14.51 -17.51 -16.18
CA CYS A 98 15.30 -16.31 -15.94
C CYS A 98 16.62 -16.72 -15.26
N ASP A 99 17.54 -15.77 -15.14
CA ASP A 99 18.82 -15.95 -14.46
C ASP A 99 18.95 -14.91 -13.33
N ASP A 100 19.31 -15.34 -12.12
CA ASP A 100 19.40 -14.47 -10.93
C ASP A 100 20.49 -13.37 -11.05
N GLY A 101 21.43 -13.52 -11.99
CA GLY A 101 22.55 -12.62 -12.26
C GLY A 101 22.30 -11.69 -13.44
N ALA A 102 21.24 -11.92 -14.22
CA ALA A 102 20.83 -11.09 -15.34
C ALA A 102 19.66 -10.16 -14.96
N PRO A 103 19.60 -8.92 -15.46
CA PRO A 103 18.43 -8.08 -15.28
C PRO A 103 17.21 -8.71 -15.95
N VAL A 104 16.21 -9.08 -15.15
CA VAL A 104 14.92 -9.56 -15.63
C VAL A 104 14.17 -8.40 -16.29
N LEU A 105 14.03 -8.44 -17.62
CA LEU A 105 13.25 -7.46 -18.40
C LEU A 105 11.76 -7.84 -18.50
N VAL A 106 11.28 -8.66 -17.57
CA VAL A 106 9.88 -9.09 -17.50
C VAL A 106 9.20 -8.24 -16.44
N THR A 107 8.13 -7.57 -16.82
CA THR A 107 7.27 -6.84 -15.88
C THR A 107 6.13 -7.73 -15.41
N CYS A 108 5.61 -7.44 -14.24
CA CYS A 108 4.35 -7.99 -13.78
C CYS A 108 3.22 -7.55 -14.75
N PRO A 109 2.05 -8.21 -14.74
CA PRO A 109 0.93 -7.85 -15.61
C PRO A 109 0.49 -6.37 -15.49
N ASP A 110 0.69 -5.76 -14.31
CA ASP A 110 0.47 -4.34 -14.01
C ASP A 110 1.51 -3.38 -14.60
N GLY A 111 2.57 -3.91 -15.22
CA GLY A 111 3.72 -3.14 -15.71
C GLY A 111 4.75 -2.76 -14.64
N SER A 112 4.60 -3.23 -13.39
CA SER A 112 5.60 -3.01 -12.34
C SER A 112 6.83 -3.90 -12.57
N PRO A 113 8.03 -3.44 -12.17
CA PRO A 113 9.29 -4.16 -12.40
C PRO A 113 9.54 -5.30 -11.40
N GLN A 114 8.51 -5.79 -10.67
CA GLN A 114 8.70 -6.67 -9.51
C GLN A 114 8.74 -8.17 -9.82
N VAL A 115 8.88 -8.59 -11.09
CA VAL A 115 9.12 -10.01 -11.35
C VAL A 115 10.55 -10.34 -10.93
N VAL A 116 10.68 -11.04 -9.81
CA VAL A 116 11.97 -11.49 -9.28
C VAL A 116 12.31 -12.83 -9.92
N CYS A 117 13.55 -12.97 -10.39
CA CYS A 117 14.10 -14.30 -10.63
C CYS A 117 14.54 -14.89 -9.29
N GLN A 118 14.06 -16.09 -8.99
CA GLN A 118 14.55 -16.85 -7.84
C GLN A 118 14.56 -18.32 -8.22
N ASP A 119 15.69 -18.99 -7.96
CA ASP A 119 15.88 -20.40 -8.31
C ASP A 119 15.59 -20.67 -9.80
N CYS A 120 15.93 -19.69 -10.65
CA CYS A 120 15.75 -19.70 -12.10
C CYS A 120 14.30 -19.84 -12.57
N ARG A 121 13.37 -19.43 -11.72
CA ARG A 121 11.94 -19.30 -12.00
C ARG A 121 11.51 -17.86 -11.83
N LEU A 122 10.62 -17.41 -12.70
CA LEU A 122 9.98 -16.11 -12.55
C LEU A 122 8.95 -16.21 -11.42
N ARG A 123 9.13 -15.40 -10.38
CA ARG A 123 8.24 -15.36 -9.21
C ARG A 123 7.15 -14.31 -9.40
N TYR A 124 6.09 -14.72 -10.08
CA TYR A 124 4.90 -13.88 -10.27
C TYR A 124 4.05 -13.75 -9.00
N ASP A 125 4.23 -14.62 -8.01
CA ASP A 125 3.56 -14.54 -6.71
C ASP A 125 4.04 -13.36 -5.85
N LEU A 126 5.17 -12.75 -6.23
CA LEU A 126 5.69 -11.53 -5.62
C LEU A 126 5.24 -10.27 -6.37
N CYS A 127 4.50 -10.41 -7.47
CA CYS A 127 3.90 -9.27 -8.14
C CYS A 127 2.88 -8.60 -7.21
N PRO A 128 2.79 -7.26 -7.22
CA PRO A 128 1.66 -6.58 -6.61
C PRO A 128 0.35 -7.14 -7.17
N THR A 129 -0.59 -7.44 -6.28
CA THR A 129 -1.98 -7.69 -6.69
C THR A 129 -2.57 -6.39 -7.25
N CYS A 130 -2.28 -5.29 -6.54
CA CYS A 130 -2.82 -4.01 -6.92
C CYS A 130 -2.24 -3.44 -8.22
N GLY A 131 -3.13 -3.16 -9.15
CA GLY A 131 -2.87 -2.60 -10.47
C GLY A 131 -2.73 -3.64 -11.57
N ASN A 132 -2.96 -4.92 -11.30
CA ASN A 132 -2.75 -6.02 -12.25
C ASN A 132 -3.88 -6.16 -13.29
N GLY A 133 -4.95 -5.39 -13.15
CA GLY A 133 -6.11 -5.38 -14.01
C GLY A 133 -7.15 -6.45 -13.66
N VAL A 134 -7.12 -6.98 -12.44
CA VAL A 134 -8.05 -7.96 -11.88
C VAL A 134 -8.31 -7.57 -10.42
N LEU A 135 -9.59 -7.45 -10.05
CA LEU A 135 -9.94 -7.20 -8.65
C LEU A 135 -9.68 -8.46 -7.81
N ASP A 136 -8.62 -8.43 -6.99
CA ASP A 136 -8.19 -9.55 -6.14
C ASP A 136 -8.88 -9.56 -4.75
N GLU A 137 -8.78 -10.68 -4.02
CA GLU A 137 -9.32 -10.79 -2.67
C GLU A 137 -8.60 -9.80 -1.72
N GLY A 138 -9.38 -8.89 -1.12
CA GLY A 138 -8.88 -7.86 -0.21
C GLY A 138 -8.68 -6.48 -0.86
N GLU A 139 -8.86 -6.38 -2.17
CA GLU A 139 -8.87 -5.11 -2.90
C GLU A 139 -10.28 -4.51 -2.94
N GLU A 140 -10.38 -3.18 -2.82
CA GLU A 140 -11.64 -2.46 -2.97
C GLU A 140 -11.86 -2.00 -4.42
N CYS A 141 -10.77 -1.73 -5.13
CA CYS A 141 -10.74 -1.23 -6.49
C CYS A 141 -9.39 -1.56 -7.13
N GLU A 142 -9.25 -1.27 -8.43
CA GLU A 142 -8.01 -1.53 -9.14
C GLU A 142 -7.24 -0.26 -9.60
N TRP A 143 -5.93 -0.22 -9.35
CA TRP A 143 -5.08 0.94 -9.66
C TRP A 143 -4.67 0.96 -11.13
N ASN A 144 -4.64 2.15 -11.76
CA ASN A 144 -4.01 2.36 -13.07
C ASN A 144 -4.52 1.50 -14.25
N VAL A 145 -5.69 0.87 -14.13
CA VAL A 145 -6.39 0.30 -15.29
C VAL A 145 -7.19 1.37 -16.01
N SER A 146 -6.85 1.62 -17.27
CA SER A 146 -7.63 2.49 -18.16
C SER A 146 -8.93 1.78 -18.56
N GLY A 147 -9.92 1.70 -17.67
CA GLY A 147 -11.19 1.02 -17.94
C GLY A 147 -12.01 0.68 -16.70
N ASP A 148 -13.16 0.03 -16.94
CA ASP A 148 -14.29 -0.30 -16.03
C ASP A 148 -13.96 -0.88 -14.63
N LEU A 149 -12.70 -1.20 -14.31
CA LEU A 149 -12.33 -1.82 -13.02
C LEU A 149 -12.15 -0.81 -11.87
N VAL A 150 -12.25 0.49 -12.15
CA VAL A 150 -12.58 1.50 -11.13
C VAL A 150 -14.08 1.78 -11.22
N PHE A 151 -14.88 0.88 -10.66
CA PHE A 151 -16.31 1.13 -10.55
C PHE A 151 -16.51 2.27 -9.54
N PRO A 152 -17.30 3.31 -9.86
CA PRO A 152 -17.66 4.31 -8.86
C PRO A 152 -18.35 3.64 -7.66
N ALA A 153 -17.81 3.83 -6.47
CA ALA A 153 -18.40 3.34 -5.23
C ALA A 153 -19.13 4.48 -4.53
N ALA A 154 -20.36 4.23 -4.09
CA ALA A 154 -21.06 5.17 -3.22
C ALA A 154 -20.31 5.24 -1.88
N CYS A 155 -20.00 6.44 -1.39
CA CYS A 155 -19.23 6.58 -0.16
C CYS A 155 -19.96 6.00 1.06
N THR A 156 -21.29 5.92 1.00
CA THR A 156 -22.14 5.24 2.01
C THR A 156 -21.86 3.75 2.16
N GLU A 157 -21.19 3.13 1.18
CA GLU A 157 -20.79 1.72 1.22
C GLU A 157 -19.33 1.54 1.68
N LEU A 158 -18.59 2.64 1.84
CA LEU A 158 -17.19 2.63 2.26
C LEU A 158 -17.07 2.80 3.77
N GLU A 159 -16.03 2.18 4.34
CA GLU A 159 -15.70 2.37 5.74
C GLU A 159 -15.00 3.71 5.94
N SER A 160 -15.57 4.54 6.83
CA SER A 160 -14.96 5.79 7.26
C SER A 160 -13.87 5.50 8.31
N PRO A 161 -12.70 6.16 8.24
CA PRO A 161 -11.67 6.02 9.27
C PRO A 161 -12.06 6.69 10.60
N PHE A 162 -13.18 7.39 10.65
CA PHE A 162 -13.71 8.04 11.84
C PHE A 162 -14.86 7.24 12.44
N ALA A 163 -15.23 7.54 13.69
CA ALA A 163 -16.34 6.88 14.38
C ALA A 163 -17.74 7.33 13.88
N LYS A 164 -17.85 7.65 12.59
CA LYS A 164 -19.03 8.17 11.90
C LYS A 164 -18.97 7.73 10.43
N PRO A 165 -20.04 7.14 9.86
CA PRO A 165 -20.05 6.69 8.47
C PRO A 165 -20.16 7.88 7.51
N TYR A 166 -19.64 7.73 6.29
CA TYR A 166 -19.95 8.68 5.22
C TYR A 166 -21.42 8.60 4.83
N THR A 167 -22.00 9.73 4.49
CA THR A 167 -23.41 9.87 4.08
C THR A 167 -23.55 10.37 2.65
N SER A 168 -22.48 10.93 2.08
CA SER A 168 -22.48 11.53 0.75
C SER A 168 -21.18 11.32 -0.01
N GLY A 169 -21.24 11.54 -1.32
CA GLY A 169 -20.12 11.45 -2.22
C GLY A 169 -20.03 10.13 -2.99
N VAL A 170 -19.14 10.12 -3.99
CA VAL A 170 -18.84 8.94 -4.80
C VAL A 170 -17.33 8.86 -4.98
N ALA A 171 -16.74 7.74 -4.57
CA ALA A 171 -15.33 7.48 -4.80
C ALA A 171 -15.13 6.97 -6.23
N THR A 172 -14.32 7.69 -7.00
CA THR A 172 -14.11 7.43 -8.43
C THR A 172 -12.65 7.16 -8.78
N ARG A 173 -11.77 7.12 -7.77
CA ARG A 173 -10.34 6.89 -7.95
C ARG A 173 -9.89 5.80 -6.99
N CYS A 174 -9.03 4.94 -7.50
CA CYS A 174 -8.32 3.97 -6.70
C CYS A 174 -6.95 4.51 -6.30
N GLY A 175 -6.49 4.19 -5.09
CA GLY A 175 -5.12 4.43 -4.62
C GLY A 175 -4.17 3.33 -5.09
N LYS A 176 -2.86 3.52 -4.88
CA LYS A 176 -1.82 2.50 -5.20
C LYS A 176 -1.84 1.28 -4.27
N ASP A 177 -2.61 1.37 -3.21
CA ASP A 177 -2.88 0.34 -2.22
C ASP A 177 -4.22 -0.38 -2.48
N CYS A 178 -4.86 -0.12 -3.63
CA CYS A 178 -6.13 -0.71 -4.05
C CYS A 178 -7.29 -0.47 -3.09
N ARG A 179 -7.26 0.71 -2.45
CA ARG A 179 -8.36 1.28 -1.70
C ARG A 179 -8.93 2.48 -2.42
N TYR A 180 -10.22 2.72 -2.23
CA TYR A 180 -10.83 3.92 -2.78
C TYR A 180 -10.21 5.17 -2.16
N VAL A 181 -9.88 6.15 -3.00
CA VAL A 181 -9.50 7.48 -2.51
C VAL A 181 -10.77 8.19 -2.04
N GLN A 182 -10.88 8.39 -0.73
CA GLN A 182 -12.10 8.90 -0.08
C GLN A 182 -12.19 10.44 -0.04
N ASN A 183 -11.40 11.15 -0.86
CA ASN A 183 -11.36 12.61 -0.85
C ASN A 183 -12.62 13.28 -1.42
N THR A 184 -13.49 12.50 -2.06
CA THR A 184 -14.81 12.92 -2.54
C THR A 184 -15.95 12.44 -1.64
N CYS A 185 -15.62 11.73 -0.55
CA CYS A 185 -16.59 11.30 0.45
C CYS A 185 -16.80 12.39 1.50
N GLY A 186 -18.03 12.54 1.97
CA GLY A 186 -18.42 13.54 2.95
C GLY A 186 -19.46 13.04 3.94
N PHE A 187 -19.76 13.91 4.91
CA PHE A 187 -20.73 13.67 5.97
C PHE A 187 -22.04 14.44 5.75
N CYS A 188 -22.08 15.25 4.69
CA CYS A 188 -23.26 15.96 4.24
C CYS A 188 -24.54 15.10 4.19
N GLY A 189 -25.54 15.49 4.97
CA GLY A 189 -26.85 14.86 5.05
C GLY A 189 -27.12 14.11 6.35
N ASP A 190 -26.26 14.23 7.37
CA ASP A 190 -26.52 13.67 8.70
C ASP A 190 -27.06 14.67 9.72
N GLY A 191 -27.16 15.95 9.35
CA GLY A 191 -27.73 17.02 10.14
C GLY A 191 -26.78 17.58 11.20
N GLU A 192 -25.48 17.29 11.13
CA GLU A 192 -24.46 17.88 12.00
C GLU A 192 -23.43 18.68 11.19
N LEU A 193 -22.98 19.82 11.72
CA LEU A 193 -21.87 20.55 11.09
C LEU A 193 -20.55 19.85 11.39
N ASP A 194 -20.01 19.19 10.36
CA ASP A 194 -18.72 18.53 10.46
C ASP A 194 -17.54 19.53 10.37
N GLN A 195 -16.57 19.33 11.25
CA GLN A 195 -15.33 20.10 11.25
C GLN A 195 -14.37 19.63 10.16
N MET A 196 -13.22 20.30 10.04
CA MET A 196 -12.15 19.85 9.15
C MET A 196 -11.61 18.49 9.60
N TRP A 197 -11.53 17.54 8.67
CA TRP A 197 -10.94 16.22 8.90
C TRP A 197 -9.71 16.00 8.01
N VAL A 198 -8.70 15.34 8.57
CA VAL A 198 -7.53 14.89 7.81
C VAL A 198 -7.58 13.38 7.71
N LEU A 199 -7.86 12.89 6.52
CA LEU A 199 -7.86 11.48 6.17
C LEU A 199 -6.42 10.94 6.09
N PRO A 200 -6.26 9.60 6.07
CA PRO A 200 -5.03 8.98 5.61
C PRO A 200 -4.54 9.60 4.28
N ASP A 201 -3.23 9.56 4.05
CA ASP A 201 -2.57 10.15 2.87
C ASP A 201 -2.63 11.69 2.74
N ASN A 202 -2.91 12.39 3.85
CA ASN A 202 -2.98 13.86 3.92
C ASN A 202 -4.08 14.47 3.06
N VAL A 203 -5.14 13.71 2.80
CA VAL A 203 -6.35 14.24 2.18
C VAL A 203 -7.13 15.05 3.23
N VAL A 204 -7.59 16.24 2.86
CA VAL A 204 -8.34 17.13 3.76
C VAL A 204 -9.79 17.20 3.32
N LEU A 205 -10.71 16.84 4.22
CA LEU A 205 -12.13 17.17 4.09
C LEU A 205 -12.35 18.54 4.74
N LEU A 206 -12.88 19.47 3.95
CA LEU A 206 -13.19 20.81 4.43
C LEU A 206 -14.37 20.76 5.40
N PRO A 207 -14.45 21.70 6.36
CA PRO A 207 -15.60 21.79 7.24
C PRO A 207 -16.87 22.09 6.43
N GLU A 208 -17.98 21.55 6.90
CA GLU A 208 -19.28 21.80 6.31
C GLU A 208 -19.78 23.19 6.71
N VAL A 209 -20.38 23.86 5.74
CA VAL A 209 -20.99 25.17 5.93
C VAL A 209 -22.44 25.02 6.38
N CYS A 210 -23.09 23.93 5.98
CA CYS A 210 -24.42 23.58 6.42
C CYS A 210 -24.67 22.08 6.24
N ASP A 211 -25.57 21.51 7.03
CA ASP A 211 -26.10 20.16 6.86
C ASP A 211 -27.56 20.11 7.35
N GLY A 212 -28.51 19.87 6.44
CA GLY A 212 -29.93 19.87 6.74
C GLY A 212 -30.39 21.23 7.26
N GLU A 213 -30.78 21.29 8.55
CA GLU A 213 -31.15 22.53 9.25
C GLU A 213 -29.98 23.17 10.02
N ALA A 214 -28.83 22.50 10.10
CA ALA A 214 -27.63 23.04 10.73
C ALA A 214 -26.87 23.92 9.72
N ALA A 215 -26.43 25.11 10.13
CA ALA A 215 -25.63 26.02 9.29
C ALA A 215 -24.62 26.79 10.13
N ASP A 216 -23.44 27.03 9.57
CA ASP A 216 -22.48 27.96 10.15
C ASP A 216 -23.12 29.37 10.18
N PRO A 217 -23.27 30.00 11.36
CA PRO A 217 -24.00 31.26 11.47
C PRO A 217 -23.37 32.40 10.67
N ALA A 218 -22.03 32.44 10.57
CA ALA A 218 -21.34 33.53 9.90
C ALA A 218 -21.44 33.40 8.36
N GLU A 219 -21.32 32.18 7.85
CA GLU A 219 -21.49 31.89 6.42
C GLU A 219 -22.96 32.06 5.99
N LEU A 220 -23.93 31.63 6.81
CA LEU A 220 -25.36 31.83 6.52
C LEU A 220 -25.72 33.32 6.48
N GLU A 221 -25.24 34.12 7.43
CA GLU A 221 -25.48 35.56 7.45
C GLU A 221 -24.87 36.23 6.19
N ALA A 222 -23.65 35.84 5.81
CA ALA A 222 -23.00 36.32 4.59
C ALA A 222 -23.78 35.94 3.32
N PHE A 223 -24.31 34.72 3.27
CA PHE A 223 -25.14 34.25 2.18
C PHE A 223 -26.46 35.03 2.10
N CYS A 224 -27.22 35.13 3.20
CA CYS A 224 -28.50 35.84 3.21
C CYS A 224 -28.33 37.33 2.89
N ARG A 225 -27.24 37.96 3.35
CA ARG A 225 -26.88 39.34 2.96
C ARG A 225 -26.73 39.52 1.45
N LYS A 226 -26.23 38.50 0.75
CA LYS A 226 -26.07 38.50 -0.72
C LYS A 226 -27.41 38.26 -1.44
N VAL A 227 -28.23 37.35 -0.95
CA VAL A 227 -29.55 37.07 -1.53
C VAL A 227 -30.46 38.28 -1.37
N CYS A 228 -30.50 38.87 -0.18
CA CYS A 228 -31.35 40.01 0.18
C CYS A 228 -30.86 41.37 -0.36
N THR A 229 -30.09 41.40 -1.46
CA THR A 229 -29.40 42.59 -2.01
C THR A 229 -30.30 43.71 -2.54
N GLY A 230 -31.61 43.65 -2.27
CA GLY A 230 -32.60 44.63 -2.69
C GLY A 230 -32.52 46.00 -2.01
N THR A 231 -32.44 46.11 -0.67
CA THR A 231 -32.88 47.40 -0.07
C THR A 231 -32.40 47.77 1.34
N VAL A 232 -31.28 47.27 1.88
CA VAL A 232 -30.90 47.64 3.27
C VAL A 232 -29.45 48.11 3.41
N LEU A 233 -29.26 49.42 3.49
CA LEU A 233 -28.03 50.07 3.95
C LEU A 233 -28.00 50.02 5.49
N GLY A 234 -27.39 49.00 6.10
CA GLY A 234 -27.26 48.95 7.56
C GLY A 234 -26.73 47.65 8.17
N SER A 235 -26.58 47.64 9.49
CA SER A 235 -26.23 46.48 10.34
C SER A 235 -27.42 45.53 10.53
N ALA A 236 -28.10 45.21 9.43
CA ALA A 236 -29.21 44.28 9.39
C ALA A 236 -28.72 42.85 9.62
N VAL A 237 -29.32 42.14 10.57
CA VAL A 237 -29.28 40.67 10.60
C VAL A 237 -30.22 40.20 9.51
N PHE A 238 -29.74 39.37 8.58
CA PHE A 238 -30.52 38.84 7.48
C PHE A 238 -30.90 37.40 7.80
N GLU A 239 -32.18 37.09 7.80
CA GLU A 239 -32.67 35.72 7.68
C GLU A 239 -33.18 35.53 6.25
N CYS A 240 -32.98 34.35 5.68
CA CYS A 240 -33.48 34.04 4.35
C CYS A 240 -33.80 32.57 4.31
N ASN A 241 -34.66 32.15 3.38
CA ASN A 241 -34.82 30.73 3.13
C ASN A 241 -33.52 30.23 2.50
N TRP A 242 -33.03 29.09 2.99
CA TRP A 242 -31.79 28.51 2.52
C TRP A 242 -31.93 26.99 2.44
N ALA A 243 -31.13 26.40 1.56
CA ALA A 243 -30.93 24.96 1.49
C ALA A 243 -29.45 24.69 1.26
N CYS A 244 -28.94 23.60 1.81
CA CYS A 244 -27.59 23.17 1.52
C CYS A 244 -27.42 22.78 0.06
N ASN A 245 -26.25 23.09 -0.50
CA ASN A 245 -25.83 22.47 -1.73
C ASN A 245 -25.53 20.97 -1.50
N ALA A 246 -25.44 20.20 -2.59
CA ALA A 246 -25.26 18.75 -2.51
C ALA A 246 -23.94 18.30 -1.85
N SER A 247 -23.00 19.21 -1.62
CA SER A 247 -21.70 18.93 -0.98
C SER A 247 -21.55 19.57 0.40
N CYS A 248 -22.61 20.16 0.95
CA CYS A 248 -22.62 20.88 2.23
C CYS A 248 -21.54 21.96 2.37
N SER A 249 -20.96 22.40 1.25
CA SER A 249 -19.87 23.38 1.21
C SER A 249 -20.38 24.81 1.05
N GLY A 250 -21.70 25.00 1.14
CA GLY A 250 -22.39 26.26 0.96
C GLY A 250 -23.87 26.07 0.67
N PHE A 251 -24.52 27.16 0.31
CA PHE A 251 -25.97 27.25 0.17
C PHE A 251 -26.41 27.32 -1.30
N VAL A 252 -27.65 26.92 -1.57
CA VAL A 252 -28.34 27.10 -2.85
C VAL A 252 -29.18 28.38 -2.77
N GLU A 253 -29.06 29.25 -3.78
CA GLU A 253 -29.90 30.45 -3.89
C GLU A 253 -31.38 30.03 -4.03
N PRO A 254 -32.27 30.51 -3.14
CA PRO A 254 -33.69 30.22 -3.26
C PRO A 254 -34.26 30.85 -4.54
N PRO A 255 -35.37 30.31 -5.07
CA PRO A 255 -36.15 30.98 -6.12
C PRO A 255 -36.52 32.42 -5.72
N PRO A 256 -36.63 33.37 -6.67
CA PRO A 256 -36.96 34.77 -6.36
C PRO A 256 -38.29 34.99 -5.62
N ASP A 257 -39.21 34.04 -5.73
CA ASP A 257 -40.51 34.03 -5.06
C ASP A 257 -40.49 33.35 -3.67
N ASP A 258 -39.33 32.82 -3.26
CA ASP A 258 -39.12 32.06 -2.03
C ASP A 258 -37.85 32.50 -1.29
N GLU A 259 -37.42 33.77 -1.46
CA GLU A 259 -36.23 34.32 -0.80
C GLU A 259 -36.35 34.39 0.75
N GLY A 260 -37.55 34.13 1.29
CA GLY A 260 -37.83 34.20 2.72
C GLY A 260 -37.92 35.63 3.24
N CYS A 261 -37.58 35.84 4.51
CA CYS A 261 -37.70 37.12 5.20
C CYS A 261 -36.45 38.00 5.12
N CYS A 262 -36.27 38.75 4.03
CA CYS A 262 -35.19 39.73 3.96
C CYS A 262 -35.44 41.01 4.80
N LEU A 263 -35.59 40.88 6.13
CA LEU A 263 -35.70 42.00 7.06
C LEU A 263 -34.52 42.06 8.02
N ALA A 264 -34.09 43.28 8.30
CA ALA A 264 -33.13 43.56 9.36
C ALA A 264 -33.76 43.30 10.74
N ARG A 265 -33.01 42.65 11.64
CA ARG A 265 -33.38 42.61 13.07
C ARG A 265 -33.65 44.02 13.60
N ASP A 266 -34.77 44.16 14.31
CA ASP A 266 -35.29 45.40 14.91
C ASP A 266 -35.83 46.49 13.95
N GLU A 267 -35.90 46.25 12.63
CA GLU A 267 -36.63 47.15 11.73
C GLU A 267 -38.15 46.86 11.78
N PRO A 268 -39.00 47.90 11.74
CA PRO A 268 -40.44 47.73 11.68
C PRO A 268 -40.85 47.10 10.34
N CYS A 269 -41.83 46.21 10.40
CA CYS A 269 -42.45 45.65 9.21
C CYS A 269 -42.98 46.78 8.29
N PRO A 270 -42.65 46.78 6.99
CA PRO A 270 -43.26 47.73 6.07
C PRO A 270 -44.78 47.48 5.98
N LEU A 271 -45.53 48.57 5.84
CA LEU A 271 -47.00 48.61 5.95
C LEU A 271 -47.63 48.94 4.60
N GLY A 272 -47.43 48.08 3.60
CA GLY A 272 -48.02 48.24 2.28
C GLY A 272 -48.94 47.08 1.89
N PRO A 273 -50.14 47.31 1.35
CA PRO A 273 -50.93 46.26 0.69
C PRO A 273 -50.30 45.71 -0.61
N ASN A 274 -49.10 46.18 -0.97
CA ASN A 274 -48.27 45.72 -2.07
C ASN A 274 -46.84 45.38 -1.57
N ASP A 275 -46.68 45.00 -0.29
CA ASP A 275 -45.35 44.72 0.25
C ASP A 275 -44.74 43.46 -0.37
N PRO A 276 -43.52 43.53 -0.93
CA PRO A 276 -42.86 42.38 -1.54
C PRO A 276 -42.20 41.44 -0.51
N TYR A 277 -42.31 41.70 0.80
CA TYR A 277 -41.61 40.95 1.84
C TYR A 277 -42.56 40.03 2.62
N PRO A 278 -42.46 38.69 2.48
CA PRO A 278 -43.44 37.72 3.00
C PRO A 278 -43.60 37.66 4.53
N CYS A 279 -42.63 38.13 5.31
CA CYS A 279 -42.53 37.75 6.72
C CYS A 279 -43.37 38.51 7.73
N CYS A 280 -44.07 39.55 7.30
CA CYS A 280 -44.95 40.33 8.15
C CYS A 280 -46.43 39.97 8.00
N ILE A 281 -46.76 39.02 7.11
CA ILE A 281 -48.15 38.71 6.75
C ILE A 281 -48.91 37.97 7.87
N GLU A 282 -48.21 37.34 8.80
CA GLU A 282 -48.81 36.57 9.90
C GLU A 282 -48.83 37.30 11.25
N LEU A 283 -48.26 38.49 11.36
CA LEU A 283 -48.30 39.26 12.61
C LEU A 283 -49.71 39.85 12.81
N GLU A 284 -50.29 39.65 14.00
CA GLU A 284 -51.61 40.22 14.32
C GLU A 284 -51.57 41.76 14.36
N ASP A 285 -50.42 42.34 14.73
CA ASP A 285 -50.13 43.78 14.64
C ASP A 285 -48.67 44.06 14.22
N PRO A 286 -48.40 44.16 12.90
CA PRO A 286 -47.06 44.40 12.36
C PRO A 286 -46.44 45.74 12.79
N GLN A 287 -47.22 46.66 13.40
CA GLN A 287 -46.73 47.96 13.89
C GLN A 287 -46.32 47.94 15.36
N ALA A 288 -46.90 47.03 16.15
CA ALA A 288 -46.67 46.93 17.58
C ALA A 288 -45.68 45.81 17.94
N GLU A 289 -45.61 44.77 17.11
CA GLU A 289 -44.69 43.66 17.26
C GLU A 289 -43.41 43.94 16.46
N ALA A 290 -42.31 44.22 17.17
CA ALA A 290 -41.03 44.25 16.51
C ALA A 290 -40.73 42.85 15.96
N CYS A 291 -40.19 42.76 14.75
CA CYS A 291 -39.77 41.49 14.15
C CYS A 291 -38.84 40.69 15.10
N SER A 292 -38.20 41.39 16.05
CA SER A 292 -37.35 40.84 17.11
C SER A 292 -38.02 39.93 18.14
N GLU A 293 -39.36 39.95 18.29
CA GLU A 293 -40.04 38.97 19.15
C GLU A 293 -40.08 37.56 18.54
N ARG A 294 -39.86 37.44 17.21
CA ARG A 294 -39.75 36.17 16.47
C ARG A 294 -38.32 35.59 16.47
N PHE A 295 -37.31 36.41 16.77
CA PHE A 295 -35.88 36.05 16.74
C PHE A 295 -35.32 35.84 18.16
N GLY A 296 -35.62 34.68 18.75
CA GLY A 296 -35.16 34.31 20.10
C GLY A 296 -33.64 34.14 20.23
N PRO A 297 -33.06 34.22 21.45
CA PRO A 297 -31.64 34.02 21.67
C PRO A 297 -31.22 32.56 21.39
N LEU A 298 -30.12 32.38 20.66
CA LEU A 298 -29.51 31.08 20.35
C LEU A 298 -29.25 30.26 21.62
N GLY A 299 -30.13 29.30 21.89
CA GLY A 299 -30.04 28.40 23.04
C GLY A 299 -31.39 27.82 23.46
N LEU A 300 -31.80 26.74 22.78
CA LEU A 300 -32.86 25.81 23.18
C LEU A 300 -34.28 26.41 23.33
N GLY A 301 -34.97 26.71 22.23
CA GLY A 301 -36.43 26.64 22.18
C GLY A 301 -37.19 27.60 21.24
N TRP A 302 -38.29 27.05 20.71
CA TRP A 302 -39.42 27.60 19.94
C TRP A 302 -39.18 27.95 18.47
N TYR A 303 -39.59 27.02 17.60
CA TYR A 303 -39.84 27.18 16.17
C TYR A 303 -41.30 27.61 15.94
N CYS A 304 -41.54 28.38 14.87
CA CYS A 304 -42.83 28.38 14.17
C CYS A 304 -42.58 27.87 12.75
N ASN A 305 -43.44 26.94 12.29
CA ASN A 305 -43.43 26.32 10.96
C ASN A 305 -43.34 27.33 9.82
#